data_AF-A0A2Y9BV28-F1
#
_entry.id   AF-A0A2Y9BV28-F1
#
_cell.length_a   1.000
_cell.length_b   1.000
_cell.length_c   1.000
_cell.angle_alpha   90.00
_cell.angle_beta   90.00
_cell.angle_gamma   90.00
#
_symmetry.space_group_name_H-M   'P 1'
#
loop_
_entity.id
_entity.type
_entity.pdbx_description
1 polymer ?
#
loop_
_entity_poly.entity_id
_entity_poly.type
_entity_poly.pdbx_seq_one_letter_code
_entity_poly.pdbx_strand_id
1 'polypeptide(L)'
;MGLRYRVAWPVPGQRRRTIDIAFTRKRVAVYIDGCFWHGCPQHGTLPRSNADWWRDKLAANRARDASANAQLEKLGWKVLRFWEHEAPDTVARHIYEVVRPEDM
;
A
#
# COMPACT_ATOMS: atom_id res chain seq x y z
N MET A 1 21.21 -7.96 5.64
CA MET A 1 20.47 -6.68 5.70
C MET A 1 19.32 -6.85 6.68
N GLY A 2 19.20 -6.01 7.71
CA GLY A 2 18.14 -6.15 8.70
C GLY A 2 17.50 -4.79 8.99
N LEU A 3 16.29 -4.57 8.47
CA LEU A 3 15.46 -3.42 8.83
C LEU A 3 14.38 -3.86 9.80
N ARG A 4 14.11 -3.07 10.84
CA ARG A 4 13.01 -3.34 11.76
C ARG A 4 11.72 -2.76 11.22
N TYR A 5 10.71 -3.60 11.04
CA TYR A 5 9.38 -3.22 10.58
C TYR A 5 8.27 -3.83 11.44
N ARG A 6 7.03 -3.42 11.18
CA ARG A 6 5.79 -4.00 11.68
C ARG A 6 4.95 -4.45 10.50
N VAL A 7 4.13 -5.48 10.69
CA VAL A 7 3.18 -5.97 9.69
C VAL A 7 1.77 -5.64 10.15
N ALA A 8 0.85 -5.34 9.22
CA ALA A 8 -0.54 -5.02 9.49
C ALA A 8 -0.71 -3.91 10.56
N TRP A 9 0.08 -2.84 10.45
CA TRP A 9 0.13 -1.76 11.41
C TRP A 9 -1.03 -0.77 11.21
N PRO A 10 -1.78 -0.35 12.24
CA PRO A 10 -2.93 0.54 12.04
C PRO A 10 -2.52 1.91 11.46
N VAL A 11 -3.31 2.41 10.51
CA VAL A 11 -3.18 3.79 10.00
C VAL A 11 -3.59 4.75 11.12
N PRO A 12 -2.71 5.66 11.58
CA PRO A 12 -3.05 6.57 12.68
C PRO A 12 -4.24 7.47 12.33
N GLY A 13 -5.24 7.50 13.20
CA GLY A 13 -6.50 8.22 12.97
C GLY A 13 -7.53 7.44 12.13
N GLN A 14 -7.21 6.26 11.60
CA GLN A 14 -8.11 5.42 10.80
C GLN A 14 -7.99 3.94 11.22
N ARG A 15 -8.47 3.61 12.44
CA ARG A 15 -8.25 2.31 13.09
C ARG A 15 -8.75 1.07 12.30
N ARG A 16 -9.66 1.25 11.34
CA ARG A 16 -10.15 0.16 10.47
C ARG A 16 -9.28 -0.08 9.24
N ARG A 17 -8.16 0.64 9.12
CA ARG A 17 -7.20 0.51 8.01
C ARG A 17 -5.83 0.19 8.58
N THR A 18 -5.11 -0.66 7.87
CA THR A 18 -3.76 -1.09 8.20
C THR A 18 -2.80 -0.69 7.10
N ILE A 19 -1.52 -0.64 7.42
CA ILE A 19 -0.37 -0.58 6.53
C ILE A 19 0.18 -2.00 6.50
N ASP A 20 0.44 -2.57 5.32
CA ASP A 20 0.91 -3.95 5.23
C ASP A 20 2.28 -4.11 5.88
N ILE A 21 3.22 -3.20 5.57
CA ILE A 21 4.54 -3.14 6.20
C ILE A 21 4.83 -1.69 6.61
N ALA A 22 5.08 -1.47 7.90
CA ALA A 22 5.36 -0.15 8.46
C ALA A 22 6.76 -0.07 9.08
N PHE A 23 7.55 0.91 8.63
CA PHE A 23 8.81 1.31 9.24
C PHE A 23 8.57 2.54 10.13
N THR A 24 8.06 2.30 11.34
CA THR A 24 7.51 3.36 12.21
C THR A 24 8.51 4.46 12.57
N ARG A 25 9.78 4.13 12.80
CA ARG A 25 10.84 5.11 13.08
C ARG A 25 11.16 6.01 11.90
N LYS A 26 11.05 5.49 10.68
CA LYS A 26 11.32 6.20 9.43
C LYS A 26 10.05 6.82 8.82
N ARG A 27 8.88 6.58 9.42
CA ARG A 27 7.56 6.93 8.90
C ARG A 27 7.38 6.51 7.43
N VAL A 28 7.79 5.29 7.09
CA VAL A 28 7.52 4.72 5.76
C VAL A 28 6.40 3.69 5.89
N ALA A 29 5.36 3.87 5.09
CA ALA A 29 4.23 2.97 4.94
C ALA A 29 4.32 2.26 3.59
N VAL A 30 4.29 0.93 3.60
CA VAL A 30 4.31 0.12 2.38
C VAL A 30 3.00 -0.64 2.26
N TYR A 31 2.41 -0.58 1.07
CA TYR A 31 1.24 -1.35 0.65
C TYR A 31 1.59 -2.30 -0.49
N ILE A 32 1.07 -3.52 -0.43
CA ILE A 32 1.15 -4.50 -1.52
C ILE A 32 -0.26 -4.75 -2.05
N ASP A 33 -0.56 -4.12 -3.18
CA ASP A 33 -1.90 -4.05 -3.75
C ASP A 33 -2.21 -5.27 -4.61
N GLY A 34 -3.24 -6.01 -4.21
CA GLY A 34 -3.83 -7.04 -5.05
C GLY A 34 -4.40 -6.44 -6.34
N CYS A 35 -4.02 -6.97 -7.50
CA CYS A 35 -4.34 -6.41 -8.81
C CYS A 35 -5.84 -6.30 -9.03
N PHE A 36 -6.57 -7.36 -8.65
CA PHE A 36 -8.01 -7.38 -8.77
C PHE A 36 -8.67 -6.37 -7.82
N TRP A 37 -8.32 -6.42 -6.52
CA TRP A 37 -9.01 -5.66 -5.47
C TRP A 37 -8.81 -4.14 -5.55
N HIS A 38 -7.66 -3.70 -6.06
CA HIS A 38 -7.31 -2.29 -6.18
C HIS A 38 -7.38 -1.78 -7.63
N GLY A 39 -7.67 -2.66 -8.60
CA GLY A 39 -7.88 -2.30 -9.99
C GLY A 39 -6.59 -1.90 -10.69
N CYS A 40 -5.63 -2.84 -10.74
CA CYS A 40 -4.36 -2.68 -11.46
C CYS A 40 -4.60 -2.26 -12.92
N PRO A 41 -3.86 -1.29 -13.46
CA PRO A 41 -3.99 -0.89 -14.87
C PRO A 41 -3.65 -2.00 -15.87
N GLN A 42 -2.81 -2.97 -15.48
CA GLN A 42 -2.35 -4.06 -16.35
C GLN A 42 -3.23 -5.32 -16.24
N HIS A 43 -3.59 -5.71 -15.03
CA HIS A 43 -4.26 -6.99 -14.73
C HIS A 43 -5.68 -6.82 -14.19
N GLY A 44 -6.16 -5.58 -14.01
CA GLY A 44 -7.50 -5.30 -13.51
C GLY A 44 -8.55 -5.83 -14.46
N THR A 45 -9.35 -6.77 -13.99
CA THR A 45 -10.48 -7.32 -14.74
C THR A 45 -11.78 -6.98 -14.04
N LEU A 46 -12.81 -6.62 -14.82
CA LEU A 46 -14.16 -6.43 -14.31
C LEU A 46 -14.95 -7.73 -14.53
N PRO A 47 -15.47 -8.38 -13.47
CA PRO A 47 -16.32 -9.55 -13.63
C PRO A 47 -17.58 -9.22 -14.42
N ARG A 48 -17.99 -10.13 -15.31
CA ARG A 48 -19.20 -9.96 -16.14
C ARG A 48 -20.49 -10.05 -15.32
N SER A 49 -20.52 -10.93 -14.32
CA SER A 49 -21.64 -11.07 -13.40
C SER A 49 -21.59 -9.99 -12.32
N ASN A 50 -22.72 -9.35 -12.02
CA ASN A 50 -22.82 -8.25 -11.04
C ASN A 50 -21.84 -7.09 -11.34
N ALA A 51 -21.68 -6.75 -12.61
CA ALA A 51 -20.65 -5.80 -13.08
C ALA A 51 -20.76 -4.42 -12.40
N ASP A 52 -21.97 -3.90 -12.20
CA ASP A 52 -22.18 -2.61 -11.54
C ASP A 52 -21.75 -2.64 -10.07
N TRP A 53 -22.14 -3.69 -9.34
CA TRP A 53 -21.70 -3.89 -7.97
C TRP A 53 -20.18 -4.00 -7.86
N TRP A 54 -19.53 -4.73 -8.78
CA TRP A 54 -18.08 -4.83 -8.80
C TRP A 54 -17.41 -3.49 -9.12
N ARG A 55 -17.96 -2.72 -10.06
CA ARG A 55 -17.47 -1.38 -10.39
C ARG A 55 -17.51 -0.47 -9.17
N ASP A 56 -18.63 -0.44 -8.47
CA ASP A 56 -18.81 0.37 -7.25
C ASP A 56 -17.90 -0.09 -6.12
N LYS A 57 -17.77 -1.41 -5.92
CA LYS A 57 -16.89 -1.98 -4.89
C LYS A 57 -15.42 -1.64 -5.15
N LEU A 58 -14.94 -1.81 -6.37
CA LEU A 58 -13.56 -1.50 -6.73
C LEU A 58 -13.28 0.02 -6.67
N ALA A 59 -14.24 0.85 -7.08
CA ALA A 59 -14.16 2.30 -6.92
C ALA A 59 -14.08 2.70 -5.44
N ALA A 60 -14.91 2.10 -4.58
CA ALA A 60 -14.88 2.33 -3.14
C ALA A 60 -13.55 1.87 -2.50
N ASN A 61 -12.95 0.77 -2.97
CA ASN A 61 -11.62 0.35 -2.51
C ASN A 61 -10.57 1.42 -2.84
N ARG A 62 -10.49 1.88 -4.10
CA ARG A 62 -9.55 2.94 -4.51
C ARG A 62 -9.76 4.25 -3.74
N ALA A 63 -11.01 4.62 -3.48
CA ALA A 63 -11.32 5.80 -2.67
C ALA A 63 -10.83 5.64 -1.21
N ARG A 64 -10.93 4.44 -0.64
CA ARG A 64 -10.38 4.14 0.70
C ARG A 64 -8.85 4.19 0.69
N ASP A 65 -8.20 3.67 -0.35
CA ASP A 65 -6.74 3.76 -0.50
C ASP A 65 -6.26 5.22 -0.56
N ALA A 66 -6.88 6.04 -1.41
CA ALA A 66 -6.56 7.47 -1.52
C ALA A 66 -6.73 8.20 -0.18
N SER A 67 -7.80 7.88 0.56
CA SER A 67 -8.06 8.45 1.88
C SER A 67 -7.06 7.98 2.95
N ALA A 68 -6.50 6.76 2.84
CA ALA A 68 -5.46 6.28 3.74
C ALA A 68 -4.11 6.97 3.41
N ASN A 69 -3.77 7.07 2.13
CA ASN A 69 -2.55 7.74 1.67
C ASN A 69 -2.55 9.20 2.13
N ALA A 70 -3.62 9.95 1.88
CA ALA A 70 -3.72 11.35 2.28
C ALA A 70 -3.56 11.56 3.80
N GLN A 71 -4.11 10.65 4.61
CA GLN A 71 -3.96 10.70 6.08
C GLN A 71 -2.52 10.43 6.51
N LEU A 72 -1.86 9.44 5.90
CA LEU A 72 -0.46 9.11 6.19
C LEU A 72 0.47 10.25 5.79
N GLU A 73 0.30 10.79 4.58
CA GLU A 73 1.07 11.93 4.05
C GLU A 73 0.89 13.18 4.93
N LYS A 74 -0.36 13.49 5.34
CA LYS A 74 -0.65 14.58 6.28
C LYS A 74 0.09 14.42 7.62
N LEU A 75 0.33 13.18 8.05
CA LEU A 75 1.06 12.86 9.26
C LEU A 75 2.58 12.71 9.03
N GLY A 76 3.08 13.09 7.86
CA GLY A 76 4.49 13.05 7.50
C GLY A 76 5.01 11.63 7.25
N TRP A 77 4.15 10.71 6.84
CA TRP A 77 4.57 9.40 6.36
C TRP A 77 4.83 9.43 4.86
N LYS A 78 5.91 8.77 4.43
CA LYS A 78 6.12 8.43 3.02
C LYS A 78 5.36 7.14 2.71
N VAL A 79 4.51 7.19 1.69
CA VAL A 79 3.72 6.03 1.25
C VAL A 79 4.37 5.43 0.01
N LEU A 80 4.65 4.13 0.06
CA LEU A 80 5.09 3.31 -1.07
C LEU A 80 3.99 2.29 -1.36
N ARG A 81 3.58 2.16 -2.62
CA ARG A 81 2.61 1.15 -3.05
C ARG A 81 3.21 0.36 -4.19
N PHE A 82 3.07 -0.95 -4.11
CA PHE A 82 3.54 -1.90 -5.11
C PHE A 82 2.39 -2.84 -5.47
N TRP A 83 2.33 -3.30 -6.71
CA TRP A 83 1.36 -4.29 -7.12
C TRP A 83 1.84 -5.70 -6.79
N GLU A 84 0.90 -6.61 -6.49
CA GLU A 84 1.21 -8.02 -6.20
C GLU A 84 1.96 -8.75 -7.34
N HIS A 85 1.87 -8.24 -8.57
CA HIS A 85 2.55 -8.81 -9.73
C HIS A 85 3.99 -8.32 -9.89
N GLU A 86 4.44 -7.36 -9.07
CA GLU A 86 5.83 -6.92 -9.10
C GLU A 86 6.75 -7.95 -8.42
N ALA A 87 7.94 -8.15 -8.98
CA ALA A 87 8.90 -9.11 -8.47
C ALA A 87 9.31 -8.75 -7.02
N PRO A 88 9.17 -9.69 -6.05
CA PRO A 88 9.44 -9.40 -4.63
C PRO A 88 10.84 -8.84 -4.36
N ASP A 89 11.87 -9.33 -5.03
CA ASP A 89 13.25 -8.84 -4.87
C ASP A 89 13.41 -7.38 -5.33
N THR A 90 12.69 -6.98 -6.37
CA THR A 90 12.70 -5.60 -6.88
C THR A 90 12.02 -4.67 -5.90
N VAL A 91 10.84 -5.07 -5.40
CA VAL A 91 10.08 -4.33 -4.38
C VAL A 91 10.91 -4.19 -3.09
N ALA A 92 11.46 -5.29 -2.58
CA ALA A 92 12.27 -5.29 -1.37
C ALA A 92 13.52 -4.39 -1.50
N ARG A 93 14.20 -4.42 -2.64
CA ARG A 93 15.35 -3.53 -2.91
C ARG A 93 14.94 -2.07 -2.91
N HIS A 94 13.84 -1.72 -3.57
CA HIS A 94 13.36 -0.33 -3.57
C HIS A 94 12.98 0.14 -2.16
N ILE A 95 12.26 -0.69 -1.38
CA ILE A 95 11.95 -0.38 0.01
C ILE A 95 13.24 -0.17 0.82
N TYR A 96 14.24 -1.02 0.64
CA TYR A 96 15.52 -0.89 1.33
C TYR A 96 16.20 0.45 1.01
N GLU A 97 16.28 0.83 -0.26
CA GLU A 97 16.88 2.10 -0.70
C GLU A 97 16.16 3.33 -0.13
N VAL A 98 14.83 3.25 0.07
CA VAL A 98 14.06 4.34 0.67
C VAL A 98 14.20 4.40 2.20
N VAL A 99 14.33 3.24 2.86
CA VAL A 99 14.29 3.14 4.33
C VAL A 99 15.68 3.22 4.96
N ARG A 100 16.74 2.88 4.22
CA ARG A 100 18.11 2.87 4.72
C ARG A 100 18.48 4.25 5.30
N PRO A 101 19.31 4.30 6.36
CA PRO A 101 19.81 5.57 6.87
C PRO A 101 20.65 6.30 5.82
N GLU A 102 20.60 7.64 5.81
CA GLU A 102 21.42 8.48 4.91
C GLU A 102 22.91 8.53 5.35
N ASP A 103 23.26 7.98 6.50
CA ASP A 103 24.62 8.01 7.06
C ASP A 103 25.24 6.61 7.21
N MET A 104 25.62 6.00 6.09
CA MET A 104 26.70 5.00 6.03
C MET A 104 27.74 5.44 5.00
#